data_AF-A0A7K3NMB0-F1
#
_entry.id   AF-A0A7K3NMB0-F1
#
_cell.length_a   1.000
_cell.length_b   1.000
_cell.length_c   1.000
_cell.angle_alpha   90.00
_cell.angle_beta   90.00
_cell.angle_gamma   90.00
#
_symmetry.space_group_name_H-M   'P 1'
#
loop_
_entity.id
_entity.type
_entity.pdbx_description
1 polymer ?
#
loop_
_entity_poly.entity_id
_entity_poly.type
_entity_poly.pdbx_seq_one_letter_code
_entity_poly.pdbx_strand_id
1 'polypeptide(L)' 'MQEIRCGECGRLLGKGEAIRLSIKCPRCGTVNHVRAASPGTEGHGASKEEHPWPRSLTTETER' A
#
# COMPACT_ATOMS: atom_id res chain seq x y z
N MET A 1 9.86 0.08 16.49
CA MET A 1 10.70 1.03 15.73
C MET A 1 10.61 0.66 14.25
N GLN A 2 10.29 1.61 13.37
CA GLN A 2 10.06 1.33 11.96
C GLN A 2 11.37 0.99 11.22
N GLU A 3 11.30 0.05 10.29
CA GLU A 3 12.41 -0.26 9.40
C GLU A 3 12.35 0.61 8.16
N ILE A 4 13.45 1.29 7.87
CA ILE A 4 13.63 2.06 6.64
C ILE A 4 14.37 1.15 5.66
N ARG A 5 13.68 0.72 4.61
CA ARG A 5 14.23 -0.15 3.57
C ARG A 5 14.39 0.60 2.26
N CYS A 6 15.40 0.21 1.48
CA CYS A 6 15.57 0.70 0.12
C CYS A 6 14.39 0.24 -0.75
N GLY A 7 13.69 1.18 -1.38
CA GLY A 7 12.56 0.90 -2.27
C GLY A 7 12.93 0.09 -3.52
N GLU A 8 14.20 0.11 -3.93
CA GLU A 8 14.66 -0.61 -5.13
C GLU A 8 15.09 -2.05 -4.80
N CYS A 9 15.86 -2.21 -3.73
CA CYS A 9 16.60 -3.45 -3.50
C CYS A 9 16.21 -4.16 -2.20
N GLY A 10 15.37 -3.52 -1.37
CA GLY A 10 14.88 -4.05 -0.09
C GLY A 10 15.91 -4.07 1.04
N ARG A 11 17.13 -3.59 0.82
CA ARG A 11 18.18 -3.55 1.87
C ARG A 11 17.76 -2.61 3.00
N LEU A 12 17.96 -3.06 4.24
CA LEU A 12 17.77 -2.23 5.43
C LEU A 12 18.76 -1.06 5.42
N LEU A 13 18.23 0.16 5.48
CA LEU A 13 18.99 1.41 5.54
C LEU A 13 19.12 1.93 6.98
N GLY A 14 18.12 1.64 7.83
CA GLY A 14 18.14 2.01 9.24
C GLY A 14 16.86 1.59 9.97
N LYS A 15 16.86 1.75 11.30
CA LYS A 15 15.67 1.58 12.14
C LYS A 15 15.45 2.88 12.90
N GLY A 16 14.24 3.43 12.84
CA GLY A 16 13.94 4.71 13.49
C GLY A 16 12.68 5.37 12.91
N GLU A 17 12.40 6.57 13.39
CA GLU A 17 11.40 7.46 12.82
C GLU A 17 12.13 8.56 12.03
N ALA A 18 11.77 8.73 10.76
CA ALA A 18 12.37 9.74 9.90
C ALA A 18 11.35 10.84 9.65
N ILE A 19 11.65 12.09 10.02
CA ILE A 19 10.78 13.23 9.68
C ILE A 19 10.94 13.56 8.19
N ARG A 20 12.19 13.80 7.77
CA ARG A 20 12.62 13.92 6.37
C ARG A 20 14.08 13.48 6.28
N LEU A 21 14.37 12.47 5.47
CA LEU A 21 15.72 11.92 5.30
C LEU A 21 15.96 11.59 3.82
N SER A 22 17.12 11.99 3.29
CA SER A 22 17.60 11.50 2.00
C SER A 22 18.85 10.66 2.25
N ILE A 23 18.83 9.39 1.87
CA ILE A 23 19.91 8.44 2.13
C ILE A 23 20.23 7.63 0.88
N LYS A 24 21.52 7.53 0.54
CA LYS A 24 21.98 6.68 -0.55
C LYS A 24 22.04 5.22 -0.07
N CYS A 25 21.46 4.31 -0.85
CA CYS A 25 21.62 2.89 -0.60
C CYS A 25 23.07 2.46 -0.90
N PRO A 26 23.81 1.89 0.06
CA PRO A 26 25.19 1.45 -0.18
C PRO A 26 25.27 0.21 -1.09
N ARG A 27 24.16 -0.48 -1.36
CA ARG A 27 24.13 -1.66 -2.24
C ARG A 27 23.89 -1.30 -3.71
N CYS A 28 22.81 -0.59 -4.00
CA CYS A 28 22.40 -0.30 -5.40
C CYS A 28 22.65 1.15 -5.83
N GLY A 29 23.05 2.04 -4.91
CA GLY A 29 23.33 3.44 -5.21
C GLY A 29 22.10 4.34 -5.33
N THR A 30 20.87 3.79 -5.31
CA THR A 30 19.62 4.57 -5.31
C THR A 30 19.57 5.55 -4.15
N VAL A 31 19.13 6.78 -4.40
CA VAL A 31 18.86 7.77 -3.36
C VAL A 31 17.42 7.62 -2.91
N ASN A 32 17.21 7.22 -1.65
CA ASN A 32 15.89 7.06 -1.06
C ASN A 32 15.51 8.33 -0.29
N HIS A 33 14.33 8.90 -0.62
CA HIS A 33 13.71 9.99 0.12
C HIS A 33 12.66 9.43 1.07
N VAL A 34 12.99 9.38 2.35
CA VAL A 34 12.16 8.83 3.42
C VAL A 34 11.45 9.98 4.12
N ARG A 35 10.14 9.85 4.32
CA ARG A 35 9.29 10.84 4.99
C ARG A 35 8.67 10.20 6.23
N ALA A 36 8.17 11.03 7.14
CA ALA A 36 7.41 10.56 8.29
C ALA A 36 6.33 9.59 7.83
N ALA A 37 6.18 8.49 8.56
CA ALA A 37 4.99 7.66 8.42
C ALA A 37 3.81 8.58 8.76
N SER A 38 3.01 8.93 7.75
CA SER A 38 1.77 9.65 8.00
C SER A 38 0.97 8.82 9.01
N PRO A 39 0.44 9.42 10.11
CA PRO A 39 -0.54 8.72 10.93
C PRO A 39 -1.64 8.25 9.98
N GLY A 40 -1.90 6.95 9.97
CA GLY A 40 -2.56 6.26 8.87
C GLY A 40 -3.74 7.04 8.31
N THR A 41 -3.57 7.60 7.10
CA THR A 41 -4.72 7.60 6.20
C THR A 41 -4.93 6.13 5.89
N GLU A 42 -5.82 5.51 6.67
CA GLU A 42 -6.72 4.49 6.16
C GLU A 42 -7.28 5.07 4.85
N GLY A 43 -6.58 4.79 3.76
CA GLY A 43 -7.07 5.10 2.44
C GLY A 43 -8.29 4.22 2.32
N HIS A 44 -9.46 4.79 2.56
CA HIS A 44 -10.70 4.28 2.01
C HIS A 44 -10.40 4.07 0.53
N GLY A 45 -10.10 2.83 0.16
CA GLY A 45 -10.00 2.44 -1.23
C GLY A 45 -11.27 2.96 -1.88
N ALA A 46 -11.10 3.80 -2.90
CA ALA A 46 -12.20 4.48 -3.57
C ALA A 46 -13.39 3.53 -3.67
N SER A 47 -14.52 3.89 -3.06
CA SER A 47 -15.75 3.12 -3.15
C SER A 47 -16.04 2.91 -4.63
N LYS A 48 -15.83 1.70 -5.14
CA LYS A 48 -16.51 1.29 -6.37
C LYS A 48 -17.93 0.96 -5.94
N GLU A 49 -18.74 2.01 -5.83
CA GLU A 49 -20.18 1.88 -5.67
C GLU A 49 -20.71 1.26 -6.97
N GLU A 50 -20.96 -0.05 -6.96
CA GLU A 50 -21.75 -0.67 -8.00
C GLU A 50 -22.50 -1.90 -7.48
N HIS A 51 -23.54 -1.70 -6.65
CA HIS A 51 -24.62 -2.68 -6.60
C HIS A 51 -25.96 -1.96 -6.39
N PRO A 52 -26.97 -2.26 -7.23
CA PRO A 52 -27.98 -3.17 -6.70
C PRO A 52 -28.45 -4.26 -7.68
N TRP A 53 -28.22 -5.50 -7.24
CA TRP A 53 -29.06 -6.72 -7.34
C TRP A 53 -29.49 -7.30 -8.73
N PRO A 54 -29.58 -8.65 -8.88
CA PRO A 54 -29.77 -9.37 -10.13
C PRO A 54 -31.23 -9.55 -10.53
N ARG A 55 -31.46 -9.66 -11.84
CA ARG A 55 -32.78 -9.93 -12.40
C ARG A 55 -32.87 -11.38 -12.87
N SER A 56 -33.48 -12.18 -11.99
CA SER A 56 -34.46 -13.23 -12.30
C SER A 56 -33.92 -14.55 -12.88
N LEU A 57 -33.84 -15.61 -12.06
CA LEU A 57 -34.92 -16.58 -11.75
C LEU A 57 -34.85 -17.80 -12.68
N THR A 58 -34.38 -18.90 -12.10
CA THR A 58 -34.66 -20.27 -12.53
C THR A 58 -36.17 -20.50 -12.58
N THR A 59 -36.70 -20.89 -13.72
CA THR A 59 -37.96 -21.63 -13.79
C THR A 59 -37.66 -23.02 -14.33
N GLU A 60 -37.32 -23.93 -13.42
CA GLU A 60 -37.68 -25.34 -13.57
C GLU A 60 -39.22 -25.39 -13.61
N THR A 61 -39.79 -25.82 -14.73
CA THR A 61 -41.20 -26.19 -14.79
C THR A 61 -41.26 -27.71 -14.61
N GLU A 62 -41.78 -28.11 -13.46
CA GLU A 62 -42.26 -29.44 -13.19
C GLU A 62 -43.55 -29.67 -14.00
N ARG A 63 -43.55 -30.66 -14.89
CA ARG A 63 -44.71 -31.50 -15.22
C ARG A 63 -44.27 -32.79 -15.89
#